data_AF-A0A258KIH4-F1
#
_entry.id   AF-A0A258KIH4-F1
#
_cell.length_a   1.000
_cell.length_b   1.000
_cell.length_c   1.000
_cell.angle_alpha   90.00
_cell.angle_beta   90.00
_cell.angle_gamma   90.00
#
_symmetry.space_group_name_H-M   'P 1'
#
loop_
_entity.id
_entity.type
_entity.pdbx_description
1 polymer ?
#
loop_
_entity_poly.entity_id
_entity_poly.type
_entity_poly.pdbx_seq_one_letter_code
_entity_poly.pdbx_strand_id
1 'polypeptide(L)'
;LIGKTLMLGLTFLDDDGELLERQQFFGVVIEANDQTGIVLDLLGEQDGDIYTLPPQTSAITAAPPGVTTLAGEAPDFVVNWTIHGSPDEPANDEDQA
;
A
#
# COMPACT_ATOMS: atom_id res chain seq x y z
N LEU A 1 14.12 -4.19 3.87
CA LEU A 1 13.02 -3.58 3.08
C LEU A 1 13.21 -2.07 2.91
N ILE A 2 13.86 -1.38 3.85
CA ILE A 2 14.09 0.08 3.83
C ILE A 2 14.84 0.56 2.58
N GLY A 3 14.44 1.72 2.05
CA GLY A 3 15.01 2.38 0.88
C GLY A 3 14.61 1.78 -0.46
N LYS A 4 13.68 0.81 -0.45
CA LYS A 4 13.18 0.16 -1.66
C LYS A 4 11.85 0.72 -2.10
N THR A 5 11.63 0.75 -3.41
CA THR A 5 10.39 1.23 -4.00
C THR A 5 9.34 0.12 -3.94
N LEU A 6 8.19 0.45 -3.39
CA LEU A 6 7.07 -0.44 -3.22
C LEU A 6 5.84 0.14 -3.93
N MET A 7 5.17 -0.70 -4.72
CA MET A 7 3.89 -0.35 -5.34
C MET A 7 2.75 -0.87 -4.48
N LEU A 8 1.90 0.03 -4.01
CA LEU A 8 0.71 -0.24 -3.21
C LEU A 8 -0.52 -0.21 -4.11
N GLY A 9 -1.13 -1.38 -4.36
CA GLY A 9 -2.41 -1.51 -5.04
C GLY A 9 -3.54 -1.66 -4.03
N LEU A 10 -4.32 -0.61 -3.82
CA LEU A 10 -5.55 -0.64 -3.04
C LEU A 10 -6.72 -0.99 -3.95
N THR A 11 -7.48 -2.00 -3.57
CA THR A 11 -8.71 -2.42 -4.23
C THR A 11 -9.84 -2.21 -3.25
N PHE A 12 -10.75 -1.29 -3.55
CA PHE A 12 -11.92 -1.02 -2.73
C PHE A 12 -13.07 -1.89 -3.23
N LEU A 13 -13.65 -2.68 -2.34
CA LEU A 13 -14.83 -3.50 -2.57
C LEU A 13 -15.99 -3.01 -1.71
N ASP A 14 -17.19 -3.09 -2.25
CA ASP A 14 -18.44 -2.83 -1.53
C ASP A 14 -18.77 -3.98 -0.54
N ASP A 15 -19.83 -3.82 0.26
CA ASP A 15 -20.32 -4.85 1.20
C ASP A 15 -20.71 -6.15 0.49
N ASP A 16 -21.18 -6.05 -0.77
CA ASP A 16 -21.48 -7.21 -1.62
C ASP A 16 -20.21 -7.85 -2.24
N GLY A 17 -19.03 -7.24 -2.04
CA GLY A 17 -17.77 -7.67 -2.63
C GLY A 17 -17.58 -7.21 -4.08
N GLU A 18 -18.44 -6.32 -4.57
CA GLU A 18 -18.30 -5.70 -5.89
C GLU A 18 -17.16 -4.70 -5.92
N LEU A 19 -16.43 -4.65 -7.04
CA LEU A 19 -15.31 -3.72 -7.20
C LEU A 19 -15.81 -2.28 -7.32
N LEU A 20 -15.52 -1.46 -6.31
CA LEU A 20 -15.79 -0.03 -6.31
C LEU A 20 -14.73 0.71 -7.12
N GLU A 21 -13.47 0.64 -6.66
CA GLU A 21 -12.36 1.34 -7.28
C GLU A 21 -11.02 0.65 -7.03
N ARG A 22 -10.02 1.01 -7.84
CA ARG A 22 -8.63 0.56 -7.67
C ARG A 22 -7.73 1.76 -7.71
N GLN A 23 -6.93 1.92 -6.67
CA GLN A 23 -5.92 2.95 -6.59
C GLN A 23 -4.55 2.32 -6.50
N GLN A 24 -3.59 2.86 -7.24
CA GLN A 24 -2.21 2.42 -7.21
C GLN A 24 -1.32 3.57 -6.80
N PHE A 25 -0.63 3.39 -5.68
CA PHE A 25 0.32 4.33 -5.14
C PHE A 25 1.73 3.75 -5.23
N PHE A 26 2.69 4.64 -5.32
CA PHE A 26 4.10 4.28 -5.27
C PHE A 26 4.67 4.96 -4.05
N GLY A 27 5.42 4.20 -3.25
CA GLY A 27 6.06 4.75 -2.07
C GLY A 27 7.43 4.12 -1.84
N VAL A 28 8.27 4.83 -1.10
CA VAL A 28 9.56 4.32 -0.65
C VAL A 28 9.41 3.83 0.78
N VAL A 29 9.87 2.62 1.06
CA VAL A 29 9.87 2.10 2.43
C VAL A 29 10.88 2.90 3.25
N ILE A 30 10.42 3.71 4.19
CA ILE A 30 11.29 4.46 5.10
C ILE A 30 11.47 3.72 6.44
N GLU A 31 10.48 2.94 6.86
CA GLU A 31 10.55 2.09 8.05
C GLU A 31 9.84 0.75 7.81
N ALA A 32 10.31 -0.31 8.43
CA ALA A 32 9.74 -1.66 8.32
C ALA A 32 10.08 -2.42 9.60
N ASN A 33 9.05 -2.70 10.38
CA ASN A 33 9.14 -3.35 11.66
C ASN A 33 8.04 -4.40 11.77
N ASP A 34 8.42 -5.60 12.18
CA ASP A 34 7.51 -6.74 12.34
C ASP A 34 6.46 -6.50 13.43
N GLN A 35 6.74 -5.62 14.41
CA GLN A 35 5.80 -5.27 15.47
C GLN A 35 4.95 -4.03 15.15
N THR A 36 5.54 -2.98 14.55
CA THR A 36 4.84 -1.70 14.35
C THR A 36 4.29 -1.50 12.95
N GLY A 37 4.71 -2.29 11.97
CA GLY A 37 4.27 -2.13 10.58
C GLY A 37 5.34 -1.65 9.63
N ILE A 38 4.93 -1.30 8.42
CA ILE A 38 5.81 -0.79 7.37
C ILE A 38 5.38 0.63 7.03
N VAL A 39 6.28 1.57 7.24
CA VAL A 39 6.06 2.98 6.94
C VAL A 39 6.60 3.26 5.55
N LEU A 40 5.70 3.76 4.71
CA LEU A 40 5.94 4.17 3.34
C LEU A 40 5.86 5.69 3.26
N ASP A 41 6.81 6.29 2.57
CA ASP A 41 6.73 7.66 2.09
C ASP A 41 6.11 7.62 0.69
N LEU A 42 4.87 8.09 0.55
CA LEU A 42 4.16 8.07 -0.73
C LEU A 42 4.75 9.09 -1.69
N LEU A 43 4.72 8.76 -2.98
CA LEU A 43 5.23 9.57 -4.09
C LEU A 43 4.09 9.92 -5.04
N GLY A 44 4.23 11.03 -5.78
CA GLY A 44 3.31 11.44 -6.83
C GLY A 44 2.24 12.41 -6.34
N GLU A 45 0.95 12.07 -6.49
CA GLU A 45 -0.15 12.96 -6.05
C GLU A 45 -0.27 13.04 -4.52
N GLN A 46 0.25 12.04 -3.81
CA GLN A 46 0.33 11.99 -2.35
C GLN A 46 1.77 12.17 -1.86
N ASP A 47 2.61 12.87 -2.63
CA ASP A 47 4.02 13.11 -2.29
C ASP A 47 4.15 13.81 -0.93
N GLY A 48 4.93 13.19 -0.03
CA GLY A 48 5.15 13.66 1.33
C GLY A 48 4.12 13.17 2.35
N ASP A 49 3.16 12.34 1.94
CA ASP A 49 2.24 11.66 2.84
C ASP A 49 2.85 10.35 3.35
N ILE A 50 2.68 10.08 4.65
CA ILE A 50 3.27 8.92 5.31
C ILE A 50 2.20 7.87 5.52
N TYR A 51 2.34 6.74 4.84
CA TYR A 51 1.40 5.63 4.94
C TYR A 51 1.99 4.50 5.76
N THR A 52 1.36 4.19 6.89
CA THR A 52 1.79 3.08 7.75
C THR A 52 0.93 1.86 7.46
N LEU A 53 1.54 0.86 6.84
CA LEU A 53 0.93 -0.45 6.67
C LEU A 53 0.94 -1.21 8.00
N PRO A 54 -0.11 -1.99 8.35
CA PRO A 54 -0.05 -2.93 9.46
C PRO A 54 1.14 -3.89 9.30
N PRO A 55 1.60 -4.51 10.40
CA PRO A 55 2.71 -5.48 10.39
C PRO A 55 2.44 -6.74 9.55
N GLN A 56 1.26 -6.85 8.94
CA GLN A 56 0.89 -7.96 8.10
C GLN A 56 1.54 -7.88 6.71
N THR A 57 2.81 -8.28 6.68
CA THR A 57 3.65 -8.33 5.49
C THR A 57 3.25 -9.42 4.49
N SER A 58 2.26 -10.25 4.80
CA SER A 58 1.83 -11.38 3.96
C SER A 58 1.32 -10.96 2.57
N ALA A 59 0.86 -9.73 2.41
CA ALA A 59 0.44 -9.19 1.12
C ALA A 59 1.61 -8.68 0.27
N ILE A 60 2.81 -8.52 0.85
CA ILE A 60 3.98 -7.95 0.18
C ILE A 60 4.71 -9.07 -0.55
N THR A 61 4.82 -8.93 -1.87
CA THR A 61 5.50 -9.87 -2.74
C THR A 61 6.54 -9.14 -3.57
N ALA A 62 7.64 -9.82 -3.92
CA ALA A 62 8.64 -9.26 -4.83
C ALA A 62 7.98 -8.93 -6.18
N ALA A 63 8.30 -7.77 -6.75
CA ALA A 63 7.68 -7.36 -8.00
C ALA A 63 7.98 -8.39 -9.12
N PRO A 64 6.95 -8.93 -9.79
CA PRO A 64 7.17 -9.85 -10.88
C PRO A 64 7.82 -9.13 -12.08
N PRO A 65 8.60 -9.83 -12.91
CA PRO A 65 9.20 -9.24 -14.09
C PRO A 65 8.11 -8.72 -15.03
N GLY A 66 8.15 -7.42 -15.34
CA GLY A 66 7.16 -6.74 -16.17
C GLY A 66 6.30 -5.70 -15.45
N VAL A 67 6.39 -5.60 -14.12
CA VAL A 67 5.80 -4.47 -13.37
C VAL A 67 6.73 -3.28 -13.45
N THR A 68 6.17 -2.10 -13.74
CA THR A 68 6.90 -0.85 -13.85
C THR A 68 6.18 0.24 -13.06
N THR A 69 6.95 1.15 -12.46
CA THR A 69 6.44 2.31 -11.74
C THR A 69 6.04 3.41 -12.72
N LEU A 70 5.41 4.47 -12.22
CA LEU A 70 5.15 5.69 -13.00
C LEU A 70 6.44 6.30 -13.60
N ALA A 71 7.60 6.05 -12.99
CA ALA A 71 8.89 6.49 -13.49
C ALA A 71 9.49 5.55 -14.57
N GLY A 72 8.84 4.43 -14.89
CA GLY A 72 9.36 3.43 -15.83
C GLY A 72 10.36 2.45 -15.22
N GLU A 73 10.59 2.51 -13.91
CA GLU A 73 11.50 1.61 -13.19
C GLU A 73 10.73 0.41 -12.61
N ALA A 74 11.33 -0.77 -12.50
CA ALA A 74 10.66 -1.88 -11.82
C ALA A 74 10.66 -1.64 -10.30
N PRO A 75 9.50 -1.66 -9.61
CA PRO A 75 9.52 -1.60 -8.15
C PRO A 75 10.22 -2.84 -7.59
N ASP A 76 10.76 -2.77 -6.39
CA ASP A 76 11.32 -3.95 -5.73
C ASP A 76 10.21 -4.86 -5.20
N PHE A 77 9.11 -4.24 -4.73
CA PHE A 77 7.99 -4.94 -4.11
C PHE A 77 6.65 -4.43 -4.62
N VAL A 78 5.68 -5.32 -4.59
CA VAL A 78 4.28 -5.03 -4.83
C VAL A 78 3.48 -5.50 -3.63
N VAL A 79 2.55 -4.68 -3.16
CA VAL A 79 1.57 -5.06 -2.16
C VAL A 79 0.19 -4.79 -2.74
N ASN A 80 -0.72 -5.75 -2.59
CA ASN A 80 -2.10 -5.58 -3.02
C ASN A 80 -3.01 -5.80 -1.82
N TRP A 81 -3.86 -4.83 -1.54
CA TRP A 81 -4.86 -4.93 -0.50
C TRP A 81 -6.25 -4.76 -1.04
N THR A 82 -7.17 -5.39 -0.34
CA THR A 82 -8.58 -5.36 -0.63
C THR A 82 -9.26 -4.80 0.60
N ILE A 83 -9.76 -3.58 0.49
CA ILE A 83 -10.46 -2.87 1.55
C ILE A 83 -11.94 -3.10 1.28
N HIS A 84 -12.63 -3.69 2.26
CA HIS A 84 -14.08 -3.89 2.21
C HIS A 84 -14.72 -2.77 3.03
N GLY A 85 -15.46 -1.89 2.37
CA GLY A 85 -16.12 -0.77 3.04
C GLY A 85 -16.33 0.45 2.13
N SER A 86 -17.39 1.20 2.43
CA SER A 86 -17.73 2.44 1.75
C SER A 86 -16.59 3.46 1.88
N PRO A 87 -16.22 4.22 0.83
CA PRO A 87 -15.10 5.18 0.83
C PRO A 87 -15.25 6.37 1.80
N ASP A 88 -16.38 6.47 2.52
CA ASP A 88 -16.66 7.52 3.51
C ASP A 88 -16.11 7.22 4.92
N GLU A 89 -15.61 6.02 5.17
CA GLU A 89 -14.88 5.70 6.40
C GLU A 89 -13.39 5.55 6.07
N PRO A 90 -12.53 6.54 6.44
CA PRO A 90 -11.11 6.34 6.31
C PRO A 90 -10.75 5.12 7.14
N ALA A 91 -10.16 4.11 6.48
CA ALA A 91 -9.65 2.89 7.09
C ALA A 91 -8.39 3.16 7.95
N ASN A 92 -8.41 4.23 8.74
CA ASN A 92 -7.56 4.39 9.90
C ASN A 92 -8.30 3.72 11.06
N ASP A 93 -8.17 2.40 11.13
CA ASP A 93 -8.51 1.64 12.33
C ASP A 93 -7.54 2.13 13.42
N GLU A 94 -7.89 3.24 14.08
CA GLU A 94 -7.32 3.65 15.37
C GLU A 94 -7.95 2.78 16.46
N ASP A 95 -7.86 1.46 16.33
CA ASP A 95 -7.87 0.62 17.51
C ASP A 95 -6.42 0.59 18.01
N GLN A 96 -6.13 1.32 19.09
CA GLN A 96 -5.63 0.71 20.33
C GLN A 96 -5.68 1.71 21.51
N ALA A 97 -6.65 1.45 22.39
CA ALA A 97 -6.67 1.62 23.86
C ALA A 97 -6.67 3.02 24.51
#